data_AF-A0A085FJ19-F1
#
_entry.id   AF-A0A085FJ19-F1
#
_cell.length_a   1.000
_cell.length_b   1.000
_cell.length_c   1.000
_cell.angle_alpha   90.00
_cell.angle_beta   90.00
_cell.angle_gamma   90.00
#
_symmetry.space_group_name_H-M   'P 1'
#
loop_
_entity.id
_entity.type
_entity.pdbx_description
1 polymer ?
#
loop_
_entity_poly.entity_id
_entity_poly.type
_entity_poly.pdbx_seq_one_letter_code
_entity_poly.pdbx_strand_id
1 'polypeptide(L)'
;MKKILALCALACAFTHTASAQTRERPKSECLKACNELDGFKGMERIERKLVEVRDRKKNETDPRKLEQLASQEQELVDERDDRRKDVCSYICEHNPAG
;
A
#
# COMPACT_ATOMS: atom_id res chain seq x y z
N MET A 1 0.54 -51.26 -40.29
CA MET A 1 1.55 -50.21 -40.07
C MET A 1 0.97 -49.19 -39.12
N LYS A 2 1.40 -49.27 -37.86
CA LYS A 2 1.11 -48.31 -36.78
C LYS A 2 1.96 -47.07 -37.02
N LYS A 3 1.49 -45.92 -36.55
CA LYS A 3 2.08 -44.57 -36.53
C LYS A 3 1.35 -43.62 -37.50
N ILE A 4 1.15 -42.38 -37.07
CA ILE A 4 0.28 -41.34 -37.67
C ILE A 4 -1.18 -41.60 -37.26
N LEU A 5 -1.65 -41.12 -36.11
CA LEU A 5 -2.21 -39.77 -35.97
C LEU A 5 -2.20 -39.39 -34.47
N ALA A 6 -1.01 -39.22 -33.90
CA ALA A 6 -0.83 -38.57 -32.60
C ALA A 6 -0.35 -37.14 -32.84
N LEU A 7 -1.20 -36.30 -33.45
CA LEU A 7 -0.85 -34.92 -33.84
C LEU A 7 -2.03 -33.95 -33.67
N CYS A 8 -2.85 -34.15 -32.62
CA CYS A 8 -3.87 -33.17 -32.21
C CYS A 8 -3.79 -32.80 -30.72
N ALA A 9 -2.66 -33.06 -30.05
CA ALA A 9 -2.48 -32.79 -28.62
C ALA A 9 -1.44 -31.69 -28.32
N LEU A 10 -1.09 -30.86 -29.31
CA LEU A 10 0.00 -29.87 -29.20
C LEU A 10 -0.40 -28.44 -29.65
N ALA A 11 -1.71 -28.15 -29.77
CA ALA A 11 -2.20 -26.83 -30.14
C ALA A 11 -2.89 -26.05 -29.01
N CYS A 12 -3.10 -26.67 -27.83
CA CYS A 12 -3.81 -26.01 -26.72
C CYS A 12 -2.90 -25.44 -25.62
N ALA A 13 -1.57 -25.46 -25.79
CA ALA A 13 -0.64 -25.08 -24.72
C ALA A 13 -0.23 -23.59 -24.68
N PHE A 14 -0.67 -22.74 -25.63
CA PHE A 14 -0.06 -21.40 -25.79
C PHE A 14 -1.04 -20.23 -26.02
N THR A 15 -2.23 -20.24 -25.42
CA THR A 15 -3.10 -19.03 -25.46
C THR A 15 -3.48 -18.48 -24.09
N HIS A 16 -2.78 -18.89 -23.03
CA HIS A 16 -2.85 -18.19 -21.73
C HIS A 16 -1.51 -17.53 -21.42
N THR A 17 -0.94 -16.82 -22.39
CA THR A 17 -0.26 -15.59 -22.01
C THR A 17 -1.35 -14.63 -21.56
N ALA A 18 -1.71 -14.71 -20.28
CA ALA A 18 -2.23 -13.56 -19.57
C ALA A 18 -1.13 -12.50 -19.68
N SER A 19 -1.13 -11.76 -20.79
CA SER A 19 -0.44 -10.48 -20.84
C SER A 19 -1.11 -9.68 -19.75
N ALA A 20 -0.47 -9.64 -18.57
CA ALA A 20 -0.59 -8.50 -17.69
C ALA A 20 -0.18 -7.31 -18.56
N GLN A 21 -1.14 -6.77 -19.30
CA GLN A 21 -0.97 -5.50 -19.98
C GLN A 21 -0.74 -4.54 -18.82
N THR A 22 0.51 -4.18 -18.60
CA THR A 22 0.92 -3.08 -17.74
C THR A 22 0.28 -1.84 -18.36
N ARG A 23 -1.02 -1.66 -18.10
CA ARG A 23 -1.76 -0.50 -18.55
C ARG A 23 -1.16 0.63 -17.74
N GLU A 24 -0.47 1.52 -18.44
CA GLU A 24 0.16 2.67 -17.82
C GLU A 24 -0.90 3.45 -17.06
N ARG A 25 -0.81 3.45 -15.72
CA ARG A 25 -1.81 4.11 -14.88
C ARG A 25 -1.42 5.58 -14.76
N PRO A 26 -2.34 6.54 -14.99
CA PRO A 26 -2.03 7.94 -14.79
C PRO A 26 -1.59 8.19 -13.33
N LYS A 27 -0.69 9.16 -13.12
CA LYS A 27 -0.14 9.49 -11.78
C LYS A 27 -1.22 9.64 -10.71
N SER A 28 -2.35 10.23 -11.06
CA SER A 28 -3.51 10.40 -10.16
C SER A 28 -4.12 9.07 -9.69
N GLU A 29 -4.26 8.09 -10.58
CA GLU A 29 -4.75 6.74 -10.23
C GLU A 29 -3.71 5.96 -9.42
N CYS A 30 -2.43 6.12 -9.74
CA CYS A 30 -1.34 5.54 -8.96
C CYS A 30 -1.35 6.08 -7.53
N LEU A 31 -1.42 7.41 -7.36
CA LEU A 31 -1.45 8.05 -6.05
C LEU A 31 -2.68 7.60 -5.25
N LYS A 32 -3.85 7.54 -5.89
CA LYS A 32 -5.07 7.05 -5.22
C LYS A 32 -4.88 5.61 -4.72
N ALA A 33 -4.47 4.71 -5.62
CA ALA A 33 -4.27 3.31 -5.27
C ALA A 33 -3.19 3.14 -4.20
N CYS A 34 -2.10 3.91 -4.26
CA CYS A 34 -1.02 3.85 -3.29
C CYS A 34 -1.46 4.35 -1.90
N ASN A 35 -2.21 5.45 -1.82
CA ASN A 35 -2.68 5.96 -0.53
C ASN A 35 -3.65 5.01 0.19
N GLU A 36 -4.31 4.12 -0.55
CA GLU A 36 -5.17 3.06 -0.02
C GLU A 36 -4.37 1.83 0.47
N LEU A 37 -3.06 1.76 0.20
CA LEU A 37 -2.20 0.68 0.68
C LEU A 37 -1.76 0.91 2.13
N ASP A 38 -1.76 -0.18 2.88
CA ASP A 38 -1.17 -0.25 4.21
C ASP A 38 0.19 -0.95 4.18
N GLY A 39 0.93 -0.84 5.29
CA GLY A 39 2.17 -1.60 5.48
C GLY A 39 3.39 -1.06 4.74
N PHE A 40 3.44 0.25 4.45
CA PHE A 40 4.67 0.88 3.95
C PHE A 40 5.83 0.66 4.92
N LYS A 41 6.94 0.16 4.38
CA LYS A 41 8.18 -0.02 5.13
C LYS A 41 8.68 1.34 5.61
N GLY A 42 9.01 1.44 6.90
CA GLY A 42 9.43 2.69 7.54
C GLY A 42 8.33 3.42 8.32
N MET A 43 7.07 2.95 8.25
CA MET A 43 5.95 3.50 9.03
C MET A 43 5.82 2.87 10.42
N GLU A 44 6.52 1.75 10.68
CA GLU A 44 6.33 0.92 11.86
C GLU A 44 6.63 1.68 13.15
N ARG A 45 7.53 2.67 13.09
CA ARG A 45 7.84 3.52 14.25
C ARG A 45 6.67 4.43 14.60
N ILE A 46 6.03 5.05 13.62
CA ILE A 46 4.91 5.97 13.83
C ILE A 46 3.70 5.18 14.32
N GLU A 47 3.42 4.03 13.70
CA GLU A 47 2.34 3.13 14.11
C GLU A 47 2.51 2.63 15.55
N ARG A 48 3.73 2.24 15.96
CA ARG A 48 4.00 1.86 17.35
C ARG A 48 3.71 2.99 18.34
N LYS A 49 4.11 4.22 18.01
CA LYS A 49 3.84 5.39 18.86
C LYS A 49 2.35 5.70 18.95
N LEU A 50 1.62 5.59 17.84
CA LEU A 50 0.16 5.77 17.82
C LEU A 50 -0.53 4.79 18.76
N VAL A 51 -0.14 3.51 18.71
CA VAL A 51 -0.66 2.48 19.62
C VAL A 51 -0.36 2.86 21.08
N GLU A 52 0.88 3.24 21.40
CA GLU A 52 1.28 3.64 22.74
C GLU A 52 0.47 4.84 23.27
N VAL A 53 0.30 5.89 22.46
CA VAL A 53 -0.47 7.08 22.83
C VAL A 53 -1.94 6.72 23.06
N ARG A 54 -2.53 5.90 22.18
CA ARG A 54 -3.93 5.44 22.33
C ARG A 54 -4.11 4.62 23.59
N ASP A 55 -3.17 3.75 23.91
CA ASP A 55 -3.24 2.92 25.13
C ASP A 55 -3.06 3.75 26.39
N ARG A 56 -2.20 4.77 26.37
CA ARG A 56 -2.12 5.77 27.46
C ARG A 56 -3.43 6.52 27.61
N LYS A 57 -4.05 6.94 26.49
CA LYS A 57 -5.31 7.71 26.49
C LYS A 57 -6.48 6.91 27.07
N LYS A 58 -6.54 5.59 26.82
CA LYS A 58 -7.58 4.70 27.40
C LYS A 58 -7.56 4.65 28.92
N ASN A 59 -6.39 4.81 29.53
CA ASN A 59 -6.20 4.67 30.97
C ASN A 59 -6.07 6.02 31.70
N GLU A 60 -6.08 7.13 30.98
CA GLU A 60 -5.94 8.47 31.54
C GLU A 60 -7.30 9.08 31.89
N THR A 61 -7.38 9.75 33.03
CA THR A 61 -8.60 10.39 33.54
C THR A 61 -8.45 11.89 33.74
N ASP A 62 -7.22 12.40 33.77
CA ASP A 62 -6.94 13.84 33.87
C ASP A 62 -7.30 14.54 32.54
N PRO A 63 -8.26 15.48 32.53
CA PRO A 63 -8.68 16.18 31.31
C PRO A 63 -7.55 16.90 30.59
N ARG A 64 -6.59 17.48 31.31
CA ARG A 64 -5.46 18.20 30.69
C ARG A 64 -4.52 17.25 29.99
N LYS A 65 -4.27 16.07 30.58
CA LYS A 65 -3.44 15.04 29.95
C LYS A 65 -4.14 14.38 28.77
N LEU A 66 -5.45 14.20 28.84
CA LEU A 66 -6.24 13.71 27.71
C LEU A 66 -6.14 14.64 26.50
N GLU A 67 -6.21 15.95 26.71
CA GLU A 67 -6.01 16.95 25.64
C GLU A 67 -4.61 16.88 25.05
N GLN A 68 -3.57 16.77 25.89
CA GLN A 68 -2.19 16.60 25.43
C GLN A 68 -2.00 15.31 24.62
N LEU A 69 -2.57 14.18 25.08
CA LEU A 69 -2.53 12.91 24.38
C LEU A 69 -3.29 12.96 23.05
N ALA A 70 -4.41 13.70 22.99
CA ALA A 70 -5.14 13.90 21.75
C ALA A 70 -4.34 14.73 20.74
N SER A 71 -3.66 15.81 21.18
CA SER A 71 -2.75 16.59 20.33
C SER A 71 -1.61 15.72 19.81
N GLN A 72 -0.98 14.94 20.68
CA GLN A 72 0.11 14.04 20.31
C GLN A 72 -0.35 12.95 19.33
N GLU A 73 -1.56 12.41 19.50
CA GLU A 73 -2.14 11.46 18.55
C GLU A 73 -2.34 12.10 17.18
N GLN A 74 -2.87 13.32 17.13
CA GLN A 74 -3.09 14.04 15.87
C GLN A 74 -1.77 14.32 15.14
N GLU A 75 -0.74 14.80 15.84
CA GLU A 75 0.59 15.05 15.27
C GLU A 75 1.18 13.78 14.63
N LEU A 76 1.01 12.62 15.28
CA LEU A 76 1.48 11.34 14.74
C LEU A 76 0.65 10.86 13.54
N VAL A 77 -0.65 11.15 13.51
CA VAL A 77 -1.50 10.88 12.34
C VAL A 77 -1.05 11.75 11.16
N ASP A 78 -0.79 13.03 11.39
CA ASP A 78 -0.33 13.95 10.36
C ASP A 78 1.06 13.53 9.83
N GLU A 79 2.02 13.21 10.73
CA GLU A 79 3.34 12.67 10.35
C GLU A 79 3.21 11.40 9.50
N ARG A 80 2.26 10.51 9.86
CA ARG A 80 2.00 9.27 9.12
C ARG A 80 1.50 9.58 7.71
N ASP A 81 0.51 10.47 7.60
CA ASP A 81 -0.16 10.77 6.34
C ASP A 81 0.78 11.52 5.38
N ASP A 82 1.59 12.45 5.90
CA ASP A 82 2.66 13.11 5.14
C ASP A 82 3.69 12.10 4.63
N ARG A 83 4.15 11.19 5.49
CA ARG A 83 5.13 10.18 5.10
C ARG A 83 4.57 9.22 4.05
N ARG A 84 3.29 8.84 4.17
CA ARG A 84 2.58 8.04 3.16
C ARG A 84 2.52 8.78 1.83
N LYS A 85 2.18 10.07 1.85
CA LYS A 85 2.13 10.90 0.65
C LYS A 85 3.49 11.01 -0.03
N ASP A 86 4.57 11.17 0.73
CA ASP A 86 5.94 11.21 0.19
C ASP A 86 6.31 9.89 -0.50
N VAL A 87 6.07 8.76 0.17
CA VAL A 87 6.35 7.43 -0.38
C VAL A 87 5.53 7.19 -1.65
N CYS A 88 4.24 7.51 -1.63
CA CYS A 88 3.39 7.36 -2.80
C CYS A 88 3.78 8.29 -3.94
N SER A 89 4.17 9.53 -3.64
CA SER A 89 4.70 10.46 -4.65
C SER A 89 5.95 9.89 -5.29
N TYR A 90 6.90 9.40 -4.49
CA TYR A 90 8.12 8.77 -4.97
C TYR A 90 7.84 7.55 -5.86
N ILE A 91 7.00 6.62 -5.41
CA ILE A 91 6.63 5.42 -6.17
C ILE A 91 5.97 5.80 -7.50
N CYS A 92 5.03 6.75 -7.49
CA CYS A 92 4.28 7.13 -8.68
C CYS A 92 5.06 8.03 -9.64
N GLU A 93 6.08 8.76 -9.18
CA GLU A 93 7.01 9.51 -10.01
C GLU A 93 8.05 8.63 -10.70
N HIS A 94 8.42 7.52 -10.08
CA HIS A 94 9.37 6.55 -10.63
C HIS A 94 8.66 5.32 -11.21
N ASN A 95 7.34 5.41 -11.41
CA ASN A 95 6.57 4.39 -12.09
C ASN A 95 6.91 4.48 -13.59
N PRO A 96 7.44 3.42 -14.23
CA PRO A 96 7.85 3.45 -15.65
C PRO A 96 6.70 3.63 -16.66
N ALA A 97 5.48 3.80 -16.16
CA ALA A 97 4.27 4.15 -16.90
C ALA A 97 3.99 5.67 -16.97
N GLY A 98 4.84 6.49 -16.36
CA GLY A 98 4.76 7.96 -16.33
C GLY A 98 5.80 8.64 -17.20
#